data_AF-A0A1F6TIU5-F1
#
_entry.id   AF-A0A1F6TIU5-F1
#
_cell.length_a   1.000
_cell.length_b   1.000
_cell.length_c   1.000
_cell.angle_alpha   90.00
_cell.angle_beta   90.00
_cell.angle_gamma   90.00
#
_symmetry.space_group_name_H-M   'P 1'
#
loop_
_entity.id
_entity.type
_entity.pdbx_description
1 polymer ?
#
loop_
_entity_poly.entity_id
_entity_poly.type
_entity_poly.pdbx_seq_one_letter_code
_entity_poly.pdbx_strand_id
1 'polypeptide(L)'
;RVGLRFANGREVSYERLRSSPGGAVMVVPMLDDTTVLLIREYAAGVERYELALPKGRIEDGESIIEAANREIMEEIGYGARRLTHLKSVTLAPGYFSHATHLVLAQDLYPERLEGDEPEAI
;
A
#
# COMPACT_ATOMS: atom_id res chain seq x y z
N ARG A 1 11.49 -15.16 -15.65
CA ARG A 1 11.51 -16.64 -15.61
C ARG A 1 12.45 -17.13 -14.51
N VAL A 2 12.09 -18.16 -13.76
CA VAL A 2 12.90 -18.81 -12.71
C VAL A 2 12.79 -20.33 -12.89
N GLY A 3 13.91 -21.04 -12.93
CA GLY A 3 13.93 -22.51 -12.90
C GLY A 3 14.07 -23.00 -11.46
N LEU A 4 13.24 -23.95 -11.04
CA LEU A 4 13.26 -24.53 -9.70
C LEU A 4 13.32 -26.06 -9.80
N ARG A 5 14.16 -26.68 -8.95
CA ARG A 5 14.12 -28.12 -8.69
C ARG A 5 13.55 -28.36 -7.30
N PHE A 6 12.42 -29.06 -7.23
CA PHE A 6 11.76 -29.39 -5.98
C PHE A 6 12.42 -30.59 -5.29
N ALA A 7 12.17 -30.74 -3.99
CA ALA A 7 12.71 -31.85 -3.18
C ALA A 7 12.31 -33.25 -3.71
N ASN A 8 11.19 -33.35 -4.43
CA ASN A 8 10.76 -34.57 -5.12
C ASN A 8 11.46 -34.80 -6.48
N GLY A 9 12.48 -34.02 -6.82
CA GLY A 9 13.24 -34.12 -8.06
C GLY A 9 12.58 -33.50 -9.29
N ARG A 10 11.35 -32.97 -9.18
CA ARG A 10 10.67 -32.31 -10.32
C ARG A 10 11.29 -30.96 -10.61
N GLU A 11 11.53 -30.69 -11.89
CA GLU A 11 11.99 -29.40 -12.38
C GLU A 11 10.85 -28.64 -13.04
N VAL A 12 10.70 -27.36 -12.69
CA VAL A 12 9.63 -26.50 -13.19
C VAL A 12 10.20 -25.12 -13.53
N SER A 13 9.66 -24.52 -14.60
CA SER A 13 9.93 -23.13 -14.96
C SER A 13 8.73 -22.26 -14.60
N TYR A 14 8.96 -21.21 -13.80
CA TYR A 14 7.95 -20.22 -13.43
C TYR A 14 8.19 -18.89 -14.13
N GLU A 15 7.10 -18.20 -14.46
CA GLU A 15 7.11 -16.79 -14.83
C GLU A 15 6.63 -15.97 -13.64
N ARG A 16 7.30 -14.83 -13.41
CA ARG A 16 6.99 -13.93 -12.32
C ARG A 16 7.12 -12.50 -12.80
N LEU A 17 6.20 -11.66 -12.34
CA LEU A 17 6.28 -10.23 -12.46
C LEU A 17 7.14 -9.72 -11.30
N ARG A 18 8.22 -9.02 -11.65
CA ARG A 18 9.09 -8.37 -10.67
C ARG A 18 8.61 -6.92 -10.53
N SER A 19 8.50 -6.48 -9.30
CA SER A 19 8.20 -5.10 -8.94
C SER A 19 9.40 -4.48 -8.23
N SER A 20 9.38 -3.14 -8.07
CA SER A 20 10.37 -2.44 -7.25
C SER A 20 10.46 -3.06 -5.85
N PRO A 21 11.67 -3.20 -5.26
CA PRO A 21 11.86 -3.88 -3.98
C PRO A 21 11.21 -3.17 -2.79
N GLY A 22 10.92 -1.86 -2.89
CA GLY A 22 10.41 -1.06 -1.77
C GLY A 22 9.04 -1.50 -1.23
N GLY A 23 8.20 -2.12 -2.07
CA GLY A 23 6.83 -2.45 -1.68
C GLY A 23 5.91 -1.22 -1.71
N ALA A 24 4.74 -1.36 -1.12
CA ALA A 24 3.75 -0.30 -0.97
C ALA A 24 3.10 -0.36 0.41
N VAL A 25 2.50 0.74 0.84
CA VAL A 25 1.66 0.81 2.04
C VAL A 25 0.19 0.89 1.64
N MET A 26 -0.67 0.37 2.50
CA MET A 26 -2.11 0.61 2.44
C MET A 26 -2.57 0.91 3.86
N VAL A 27 -3.16 2.09 4.05
CA VAL A 27 -3.37 2.67 5.37
C VAL A 27 -4.86 2.60 5.72
N VAL A 28 -5.17 2.21 6.96
CA VAL A 28 -6.51 2.26 7.54
C VAL A 28 -6.56 3.47 8.49
N PRO A 29 -6.92 4.67 7.99
CA PRO A 29 -7.03 5.86 8.81
C PRO A 29 -8.35 5.88 9.58
N MET A 30 -8.26 5.81 10.90
CA MET A 30 -9.39 5.91 11.82
C MET A 30 -9.56 7.36 12.27
N LEU A 31 -10.57 8.06 11.74
CA LEU A 31 -10.92 9.41 12.22
C LEU A 31 -11.35 9.38 13.69
N ASP A 32 -12.06 8.32 14.06
CA ASP A 32 -12.46 7.95 15.41
C ASP A 32 -12.56 6.42 15.51
N ASP A 33 -13.03 5.88 16.63
CA ASP A 33 -13.10 4.42 16.86
C ASP A 33 -14.02 3.65 15.89
N THR A 34 -14.86 4.36 15.12
CA THR A 34 -15.89 3.76 14.26
C THR A 34 -15.86 4.25 12.82
N THR A 35 -15.08 5.28 12.52
CA THR A 35 -15.07 5.95 11.22
C THR A 35 -13.72 5.78 10.52
N VAL A 36 -13.73 5.10 9.37
CA VAL A 36 -12.57 4.99 8.46
C VAL A 36 -12.68 6.04 7.37
N LEU A 37 -11.59 6.76 7.11
CA LEU A 37 -11.50 7.64 5.93
C LEU A 37 -11.10 6.83 4.70
N LEU A 38 -11.79 7.06 3.60
CA LEU A 38 -11.53 6.44 2.30
C LEU A 38 -11.31 7.53 1.25
N ILE A 39 -10.54 7.20 0.23
CA ILE A 39 -10.41 7.99 -0.98
C ILE A 39 -11.33 7.44 -2.06
N ARG A 40 -11.61 8.28 -3.07
CA ARG A 40 -12.30 7.88 -4.29
C ARG A 40 -11.37 8.11 -5.46
N GLU A 41 -10.91 7.03 -6.09
CA GLU A 41 -9.92 7.08 -7.17
C GLU A 41 -10.43 6.40 -8.44
N TYR A 42 -9.96 6.85 -9.60
CA TYR A 42 -10.25 6.18 -10.87
C TYR A 42 -9.33 4.96 -11.04
N ALA A 43 -9.89 3.77 -10.85
CA ALA A 43 -9.16 2.51 -10.98
C ALA A 43 -9.07 2.09 -12.45
N ALA A 44 -7.98 2.46 -13.13
CA ALA A 44 -7.76 2.20 -14.55
C ALA A 44 -7.86 0.70 -14.93
N GLY A 45 -7.49 -0.21 -14.03
CA GLY A 45 -7.56 -1.66 -14.28
C GLY A 45 -8.99 -2.21 -14.41
N VAL A 46 -10.00 -1.45 -13.96
CA VAL A 46 -11.42 -1.82 -14.02
C VAL A 46 -12.30 -0.72 -14.61
N GLU A 47 -11.69 0.36 -15.10
CA GLU A 47 -12.31 1.49 -15.81
C GLU A 47 -13.48 2.14 -15.07
N ARG A 48 -13.38 2.28 -13.74
CA ARG A 48 -14.38 3.00 -12.93
C ARG A 48 -13.75 3.62 -11.69
N TYR A 49 -14.50 4.51 -11.05
CA TYR A 49 -14.16 5.01 -9.73
C TYR A 49 -14.44 3.97 -8.65
N GLU A 50 -13.50 3.80 -7.73
CA GLU A 50 -13.58 2.90 -6.59
C GLU A 50 -13.40 3.67 -5.29
N LEU A 51 -14.02 3.16 -4.22
CA LEU A 51 -13.63 3.55 -2.87
C LEU A 51 -12.45 2.71 -2.44
N ALA A 52 -11.38 3.36 -2.00
CA ALA A 52 -10.14 2.71 -1.62
C ALA A 52 -9.61 3.27 -0.29
N LEU A 53 -8.78 2.46 0.35
CA LEU A 53 -7.92 2.93 1.43
C LEU A 53 -6.78 3.76 0.83
N PRO A 54 -6.27 4.78 1.53
CA PRO A 54 -5.08 5.48 1.11
C PRO A 54 -3.90 4.51 0.91
N LYS A 55 -3.14 4.70 -0.16
CA LYS A 55 -2.09 3.76 -0.57
C LYS A 55 -1.12 4.39 -1.55
N GLY A 56 0.16 4.19 -1.26
CA GLY A 56 1.20 4.48 -2.24
C GLY A 56 2.48 3.71 -1.99
N ARG A 57 3.51 4.08 -2.74
CA ARG A 57 4.77 3.33 -2.78
C ARG A 57 5.62 3.73 -1.59
N ILE A 58 6.43 2.79 -1.10
CA ILE A 58 7.49 3.12 -0.14
C ILE A 58 8.66 3.68 -0.97
N GLU A 59 9.06 4.91 -0.68
CA GLU A 59 10.19 5.57 -1.35
C GLU A 59 11.54 5.14 -0.77
N ASP A 60 12.62 5.44 -1.51
CA ASP A 60 13.97 5.07 -1.11
C ASP A 60 14.37 5.80 0.19
N GLY A 61 14.64 5.01 1.23
CA GLY A 61 15.03 5.52 2.55
C GLY A 61 13.86 5.65 3.54
N GLU A 62 12.61 5.44 3.11
CA GLU A 62 11.46 5.41 4.01
C GLU A 62 11.32 4.06 4.72
N SER A 63 10.96 4.13 6.00
CA SER A 63 10.33 3.00 6.68
C SER A 63 8.85 2.87 6.26
N ILE A 64 8.27 1.69 6.51
CA ILE A 64 6.83 1.43 6.30
C ILE A 64 5.96 2.48 7.00
N ILE A 65 6.37 2.95 8.17
CA ILE A 65 5.59 3.89 8.99
C ILE A 65 5.71 5.32 8.44
N GLU A 66 6.89 5.71 7.98
CA GLU A 66 7.10 7.03 7.34
C GLU A 66 6.30 7.13 6.04
N ALA A 67 6.41 6.12 5.16
CA ALA A 67 5.64 6.07 3.93
C ALA A 67 4.13 6.11 4.21
N ALA A 68 3.64 5.30 5.16
CA ALA A 68 2.22 5.29 5.52
C ALA A 68 1.72 6.65 6.02
N ASN A 69 2.52 7.38 6.81
CA ASN A 69 2.13 8.69 7.32
C ASN A 69 2.17 9.77 6.22
N ARG A 70 3.17 9.72 5.33
CA ARG A 70 3.25 10.63 4.18
C ARG A 70 2.03 10.47 3.27
N GLU A 71 1.70 9.24 2.89
CA GLU A 71 0.58 8.95 1.97
C GLU A 71 -0.76 9.50 2.50
N ILE A 72 -1.06 9.34 3.80
CA ILE A 72 -2.31 9.90 4.33
C ILE A 72 -2.30 11.45 4.42
N MET A 73 -1.12 12.08 4.55
CA MET A 73 -1.03 13.55 4.48
C MET A 73 -1.24 14.06 3.05
N GLU A 74 -0.82 13.28 2.06
CA GLU A 74 -0.92 13.59 0.63
C GLU A 74 -2.32 13.29 0.06
N GLU A 75 -2.97 12.20 0.47
CA GLU A 75 -4.22 11.73 -0.15
C GLU A 75 -5.48 12.14 0.62
N ILE A 76 -5.40 12.36 1.94
CA ILE A 76 -6.57 12.72 2.77
C ILE A 76 -6.34 13.94 3.67
N GLY A 77 -5.14 14.53 3.68
CA GLY A 77 -4.85 15.75 4.45
C GLY A 77 -4.78 15.53 5.97
N TYR A 78 -4.42 14.32 6.41
CA TYR A 78 -4.21 13.99 7.81
C TYR A 78 -2.86 13.31 8.04
N GLY A 79 -2.18 13.67 9.13
CA GLY A 79 -1.16 12.84 9.74
C GLY A 79 -1.73 12.00 10.89
N ALA A 80 -0.96 11.03 11.39
CA ALA A 80 -1.35 10.20 12.53
C ALA A 80 -0.29 10.19 13.63
N ARG A 81 -0.71 10.25 14.90
CA ARG A 81 0.20 10.12 16.05
C ARG A 81 0.51 8.68 16.40
N ARG A 82 -0.38 7.75 16.03
CA ARG A 82 -0.21 6.32 16.28
C ARG A 82 -0.39 5.54 14.99
N LEU A 83 0.72 4.96 14.53
CA LEU A 83 0.78 4.11 13.34
C LEU A 83 1.22 2.71 13.76
N THR A 84 0.44 1.70 13.40
CA THR A 84 0.71 0.30 13.72
C THR A 84 0.75 -0.53 12.46
N HIS A 85 1.90 -1.12 12.14
CA HIS A 85 1.98 -2.12 11.07
C HIS A 85 1.22 -3.38 11.52
N LEU A 86 0.20 -3.75 10.75
CA LEU A 86 -0.66 -4.91 11.07
C LEU A 86 -0.14 -6.17 10.40
N LYS A 87 0.13 -6.09 9.08
CA LYS A 87 0.49 -7.26 8.27
C LYS A 87 1.08 -6.84 6.94
N SER A 88 1.92 -7.70 6.37
CA SER A 88 2.32 -7.62 4.97
C SER A 88 1.59 -8.69 4.16
N VAL A 89 1.00 -8.27 3.05
CA VAL A 89 0.27 -9.16 2.13
C VAL A 89 0.82 -9.03 0.72
N THR A 90 0.70 -10.09 -0.05
CA THR A 90 1.02 -10.09 -1.49
C THR A 90 -0.23 -10.54 -2.23
N LEU A 91 -0.63 -9.78 -3.25
CA LEU A 91 -1.85 -10.06 -4.02
C LEU A 91 -1.86 -11.47 -4.63
N ALA A 92 -0.72 -11.91 -5.17
CA ALA A 92 -0.59 -13.25 -5.72
C ALA A 92 0.84 -13.78 -5.58
N PRO A 93 1.18 -14.41 -4.43
CA PRO A 93 2.56 -14.79 -4.10
C PRO A 93 3.15 -15.84 -5.04
N GLY A 94 2.32 -16.53 -5.84
CA GLY A 94 2.79 -17.48 -6.85
C GLY A 94 3.48 -16.84 -8.05
N TYR A 95 3.24 -15.55 -8.33
CA TYR A 95 3.80 -14.87 -9.52
C TYR A 95 4.10 -13.38 -9.35
N PHE A 96 3.64 -12.73 -8.29
CA PHE A 96 4.01 -11.36 -7.92
C PHE A 96 4.91 -11.35 -6.69
N SER A 97 6.01 -10.60 -6.74
CA SER A 97 6.92 -10.43 -5.61
C SER A 97 6.64 -9.17 -4.77
N HIS A 98 5.69 -8.33 -5.17
CA HIS A 98 5.38 -7.09 -4.49
C HIS A 98 4.63 -7.34 -3.18
N ALA A 99 5.05 -6.66 -2.10
CA ALA A 99 4.38 -6.69 -0.81
C ALA A 99 3.68 -5.36 -0.56
N THR A 100 2.45 -5.44 -0.05
CA THR A 100 1.67 -4.32 0.45
C THR A 100 1.60 -4.43 1.97
N HIS A 101 1.99 -3.37 2.67
CA HIS A 101 2.06 -3.30 4.12
C HIS A 101 0.81 -2.58 4.65
N LEU A 102 -0.03 -3.31 5.39
CA LEU A 102 -1.22 -2.77 6.02
C LEU A 102 -0.83 -2.02 7.30
N VAL A 103 -1.20 -0.75 7.38
CA VAL A 103 -0.90 0.10 8.55
C VAL A 103 -2.20 0.68 9.09
N LEU A 104 -2.44 0.52 10.39
CA LEU A 104 -3.52 1.20 11.09
C LEU A 104 -3.03 2.58 11.55
N ALA A 105 -3.71 3.63 11.13
CA ALA A 105 -3.43 5.01 11.54
C ALA A 105 -4.55 5.50 12.47
N GLN A 106 -4.17 5.99 13.65
CA GLN A 106 -5.11 6.46 14.67
C GLN A 106 -4.59 7.76 15.29
N ASP A 107 -5.48 8.47 15.97
CA ASP A 107 -5.18 9.78 16.55
C ASP A 107 -4.72 10.73 15.43
N LEU A 108 -5.63 10.89 14.45
CA LEU A 108 -5.38 11.69 13.25
C LEU A 108 -5.39 13.17 13.61
N TYR A 109 -4.53 13.94 12.94
CA TYR A 109 -4.48 15.39 13.04
C TYR A 109 -4.38 16.00 11.64
N PRO A 110 -5.01 17.17 11.40
CA PRO A 110 -4.90 17.84 10.10
C PRO A 110 -3.45 18.18 9.77
N GLU A 111 -2.97 17.69 8.63
CA GLU A 111 -1.63 17.96 8.10
C GLU A 111 -1.67 17.58 6.62
N ARG A 112 -1.34 18.53 5.74
CA ARG A 112 -1.43 18.31 4.30
C ARG A 112 -0.07 18.44 3.65
N LEU A 113 0.28 17.45 2.85
CA LEU A 113 1.40 17.49 1.92
C LEU A 113 0.89 17.59 0.48
N GLU A 114 1.77 17.97 -0.42
CA GLU A 114 1.50 17.95 -1.86
C GLU A 114 1.72 16.53 -2.38
N GLY A 115 0.64 15.86 -2.81
CA GLY A 115 0.69 14.53 -3.43
C GLY A 115 0.82 14.59 -4.96
N ASP A 116 1.00 13.44 -5.60
CA ASP A 116 1.14 13.30 -7.06
C ASP A 116 -0.17 12.90 -7.78
N GLU A 117 -1.26 12.73 -7.03
CA GLU A 117 -2.57 12.39 -7.57
C GLU A 117 -3.13 13.52 -8.46
N PRO A 118 -3.73 13.19 -9.62
CA PRO A 118 -4.20 14.18 -10.58
C PRO A 118 -5.48 14.90 -10.14
N GLU A 119 -6.21 14.33 -9.18
CA GLU A 119 -7.43 14.91 -8.60
C GLU A 119 -7.13 15.48 -7.21
N ALA A 120 -7.73 16.63 -6.89
CA ALA A 120 -7.55 17.25 -5.59
C ALA A 120 -8.35 16.52 -4.49
N ILE A 121 -7.76 16.44 -3.29
CA ILE A 121 -8.39 16.03 -2.02
C ILE A 121 -9.56 16.94 -1.65
#